data_AF-A0A0K6FY63-F1
#
_entry.id   AF-A0A0K6FY63-F1
#
_cell.length_a   1.000
_cell.length_b   1.000
_cell.length_c   1.000
_cell.angle_alpha   90.00
_cell.angle_beta   90.00
_cell.angle_gamma   90.00
#
_symmetry.space_group_name_H-M   'P 1'
#
loop_
_entity.id
_entity.type
_entity.pdbx_description
1 polymer ?
#
loop_
_entity_poly.entity_id
_entity_poly.type
_entity_poly.pdbx_seq_one_letter_code
_entity_poly.pdbx_strand_id
1 'polypeptide(L)' 'MAKYQVGQKVKYTAIGGGNVENSTTTGEIVEVITGPEPAGDSGVTVQASEEEPRYLIKNDNTGKSTAYKVDNIIEVIN' A
#
# COMPACT_ATOMS: atom_id res chain seq x y z
N MET A 1 5.41 9.75 -11.99
CA MET A 1 5.02 8.46 -12.64
C MET A 1 5.06 7.36 -11.60
N ALA A 2 4.04 6.50 -11.57
CA ALA A 2 3.95 5.43 -10.58
C ALA A 2 5.05 4.38 -10.79
N LYS A 3 5.72 4.01 -9.69
CA LYS A 3 6.82 3.03 -9.68
C LYS A 3 6.31 1.59 -9.71
N TYR A 4 5.12 1.36 -9.17
CA TYR A 4 4.48 0.06 -9.10
C TYR A 4 3.10 0.09 -9.77
N GLN A 5 2.55 -1.08 -10.08
CA GLN A 5 1.35 -1.25 -10.89
C GLN A 5 0.37 -2.22 -10.22
N VAL A 6 -0.91 -2.10 -10.58
CA VAL A 6 -1.98 -3.01 -10.14
C VAL A 6 -1.66 -4.46 -10.55
N GLY A 7 -1.96 -5.40 -9.67
CA GLY A 7 -1.70 -6.84 -9.82
C GLY A 7 -0.31 -7.28 -9.38
N GLN A 8 0.60 -6.35 -9.04
CA GLN A 8 1.90 -6.72 -8.51
C GLN A 8 1.80 -7.22 -7.07
N LYS A 9 2.40 -8.38 -6.80
CA LYS A 9 2.68 -8.84 -5.44
C LYS A 9 3.91 -8.11 -4.90
N VAL A 10 3.81 -7.62 -3.67
CA VAL A 10 4.87 -6.82 -3.04
C VAL A 10 5.10 -7.23 -1.61
N LYS A 11 6.34 -7.05 -1.16
CA LYS A 11 6.73 -7.06 0.25
C LYS A 11 6.82 -5.61 0.73
N TYR A 12 6.19 -5.31 1.87
CA TYR A 12 6.07 -3.95 2.37
C TYR A 12 6.01 -3.89 3.90
N THR A 13 6.31 -2.73 4.48
CA THR A 13 6.20 -2.47 5.92
C THR A 13 4.80 -1.95 6.27
N ALA A 14 4.03 -2.74 7.00
CA ALA A 14 2.68 -2.39 7.41
C ALA A 14 2.67 -1.34 8.53
N ILE A 15 1.70 -0.43 8.45
CA ILE A 15 1.45 0.63 9.42
C ILE A 15 0.26 0.18 10.29
N GLY A 16 0.33 0.36 11.61
CA GLY A 16 -0.79 0.11 12.53
C GLY A 16 -0.92 -1.31 13.09
N GLY A 17 -0.03 -2.23 12.73
CA GLY A 17 0.14 -3.48 13.48
C GLY A 17 0.93 -3.19 14.75
N GLY A 18 0.33 -3.41 15.92
CA GLY A 18 0.88 -3.03 17.22
C GLY A 18 2.38 -3.28 17.35
N ASN A 19 3.14 -2.19 17.51
CA ASN A 19 4.52 -2.11 18.01
C ASN A 19 5.40 -3.35 17.81
N VAL A 20 5.62 -3.74 16.56
CA VAL A 20 6.64 -4.73 16.20
C VAL A 20 7.66 -4.05 15.30
N GLU A 21 8.85 -3.81 15.85
CA GLU A 21 10.05 -3.66 15.02
C GLU A 21 10.05 -4.87 14.07
N ASN A 22 9.92 -4.64 12.76
CA ASN A 22 9.76 -5.65 11.68
C ASN A 22 8.32 -6.07 11.28
N SER A 23 7.36 -5.15 11.17
CA SER A 23 6.03 -5.42 10.54
C SER A 23 6.08 -5.60 9.00
N THR A 24 7.10 -6.26 8.48
CA THR A 24 7.14 -6.58 7.05
C THR A 24 6.15 -7.70 6.73
N THR A 25 5.36 -7.51 5.68
CA THR A 25 4.32 -8.44 5.23
C THR A 25 4.25 -8.41 3.70
N THR A 26 3.45 -9.31 3.13
CA THR A 26 3.16 -9.34 1.70
C THR A 26 1.72 -8.95 1.40
N GLY A 27 1.48 -8.56 0.15
CA GLY A 27 0.16 -8.23 -0.35
C GLY A 27 0.19 -7.94 -1.85
N GLU A 28 -0.96 -7.58 -2.38
CA GLU A 28 -1.15 -7.24 -3.80
C GLU A 28 -1.59 -5.79 -3.96
N ILE A 29 -0.97 -5.08 -4.89
CA ILE A 29 -1.43 -3.74 -5.28
C ILE A 29 -2.73 -3.89 -6.06
N VAL A 30 -3.83 -3.40 -5.51
CA VAL A 30 -5.15 -3.43 -6.14
C VAL A 30 -5.51 -2.10 -6.80
N GLU A 31 -4.84 -1.01 -6.42
CA GLU A 31 -5.09 0.32 -6.98
C GLU A 31 -3.86 1.23 -6.83
N VAL A 32 -3.69 2.16 -7.77
CA VAL A 32 -2.70 3.24 -7.71
C VAL A 32 -3.43 4.57 -7.69
N ILE A 33 -3.35 5.26 -6.56
CA ILE A 33 -4.06 6.50 -6.28
C ILE A 33 -3.11 7.67 -6.53
N THR A 34 -3.46 8.55 -7.47
CA THR A 34 -2.66 9.72 -7.88
C THR A 34 -3.35 11.05 -7.58
N GLY A 35 -4.40 11.04 -6.77
CA GLY A 35 -5.12 12.23 -6.32
C GLY A 35 -5.75 12.04 -4.93
N PRO A 36 -6.26 13.11 -4.30
CA PRO A 36 -6.89 13.00 -3.00
C PRO A 36 -8.23 12.26 -3.07
N GLU A 37 -8.31 11.09 -2.43
CA GLU A 37 -9.54 10.29 -2.37
C GLU A 37 -9.58 9.35 -1.15
N PRO A 38 -10.78 8.90 -0.71
CA PRO A 38 -10.92 7.85 0.30
C PRO A 38 -10.30 6.53 -0.16
N ALA A 39 -9.51 5.87 0.69
CA ALA A 39 -8.82 4.65 0.30
C ALA A 39 -8.84 3.55 1.38
N GLY A 40 -8.91 2.29 0.91
CA GLY A 40 -8.87 1.09 1.74
C GLY A 40 -10.06 0.94 2.69
N ASP A 41 -9.96 -0.05 3.57
CA ASP A 41 -11.05 -0.45 4.45
C ASP A 41 -11.41 0.61 5.50
N SER A 42 -10.49 1.52 5.82
CA SER A 42 -10.76 2.62 6.75
C SER A 42 -11.52 3.79 6.12
N GLY A 43 -11.53 3.89 4.79
CA GLY A 43 -12.14 5.01 4.05
C GLY A 43 -11.51 6.37 4.34
N VAL A 44 -10.31 6.41 4.92
CA VAL A 44 -9.62 7.68 5.20
C VAL A 44 -9.14 8.29 3.90
N THR A 45 -9.40 9.59 3.71
CA THR A 45 -8.90 10.34 2.56
C THR A 45 -7.37 10.39 2.60
N VAL A 46 -6.73 9.82 1.59
CA VAL A 46 -5.29 9.92 1.42
C VAL A 46 -4.93 11.15 0.62
N GLN A 47 -3.85 11.81 1.00
CA GLN A 47 -3.24 12.86 0.18
C GLN A 47 -2.24 12.18 -0.75
N ALA A 48 -2.57 12.16 -2.05
CA ALA A 48 -1.76 11.61 -3.12
C ALA A 48 -1.70 12.57 -4.31
N SER A 49 -0.69 12.38 -5.15
CA SER A 49 -0.50 13.12 -6.41
C SER A 49 0.18 12.21 -7.44
N GLU A 50 0.36 12.68 -8.68
CA GLU A 50 1.13 11.94 -9.70
C GLU A 50 2.63 11.79 -9.35
N GLU A 51 3.14 12.68 -8.50
CA GLU A 51 4.52 12.68 -8.00
C GLU A 51 4.65 11.84 -6.72
N GLU A 52 3.63 11.88 -5.86
CA GLU A 52 3.55 11.12 -4.61
C GLU A 52 2.31 10.21 -4.58
N PRO A 53 2.29 9.15 -5.40
CA PRO A 53 1.16 8.24 -5.43
C PRO A 53 1.02 7.46 -4.11
N ARG A 54 -0.17 6.93 -3.89
CA ARG A 54 -0.46 5.93 -2.85
C ARG A 54 -0.82 4.61 -3.51
N TYR A 55 -0.31 3.52 -2.96
CA TYR A 55 -0.59 2.18 -3.46
C TYR A 55 -1.55 1.50 -2.51
N LEU A 56 -2.75 1.18 -2.98
CA LEU A 56 -3.70 0.40 -2.19
C LEU A 56 -3.25 -1.05 -2.22
N ILE A 57 -2.81 -1.56 -1.08
CA ILE A 57 -2.30 -2.92 -0.97
C ILE A 57 -3.28 -3.75 -0.16
N LYS A 58 -3.77 -4.84 -0.75
CA LYS A 58 -4.53 -5.88 -0.06
C LYS A 58 -3.55 -6.83 0.62
N ASN A 59 -3.56 -6.84 1.94
CA ASN A 59 -2.68 -7.66 2.76
C ASN A 59 -3.03 -9.15 2.64
N ASP A 60 -2.03 -10.01 2.39
CA ASP A 60 -2.27 -11.45 2.21
C ASP A 60 -2.71 -12.16 3.51
N ASN A 61 -2.28 -11.66 4.67
CA ASN A 61 -2.57 -12.29 5.96
C ASN A 61 -3.97 -11.94 6.48
N THR A 62 -4.41 -10.69 6.28
CA THR A 62 -5.66 -10.17 6.87
C THR A 62 -6.77 -9.94 5.85
N GLY A 63 -6.45 -9.91 4.55
CA GLY A 63 -7.39 -9.58 3.49
C GLY A 63 -7.80 -8.10 3.42
N LYS A 64 -7.36 -7.28 4.38
CA LYS A 64 -7.67 -5.84 4.45
C LYS A 64 -6.80 -5.06 3.47
N SER A 65 -7.35 -3.98 2.94
CA SER A 65 -6.68 -3.05 2.04
C SER A 65 -6.29 -1.77 2.77
N THR A 66 -5.07 -1.30 2.54
CA THR A 66 -4.57 -0.04 3.11
C THR A 66 -3.69 0.66 2.09
N ALA A 67 -3.80 1.98 2.03
CA ALA A 67 -3.02 2.80 1.12
C ALA A 67 -1.65 3.13 1.73
N TYR A 68 -0.58 2.80 1.00
CA TYR A 68 0.80 2.95 1.44
C TYR A 68 1.58 3.93 0.55
N LYS A 69 2.62 4.55 1.12
CA LYS A 69 3.58 5.32 0.34
C LYS A 69 4.50 4.37 -0.44
N VAL A 70 5.14 4.90 -1.48
CA VAL A 70 6.20 4.17 -2.21
C VAL A 70 7.30 3.67 -1.26
N ASP A 71 7.64 4.45 -0.23
CA ASP A 71 8.70 4.14 0.74
C ASP A 71 8.38 2.96 1.66
N ASN A 72 7.10 2.60 1.78
CA ASN A 72 6.70 1.42 2.54
C ASN A 72 6.93 0.12 1.74
N ILE A 73 7.05 0.21 0.41
CA ILE A 73 7.21 -0.96 -0.46
C ILE A 73 8.70 -1.26 -0.63
N ILE A 74 9.11 -2.44 -0.18
CA ILE A 74 10.50 -2.89 -0.17
C ILE A 74 10.87 -3.46 -1.53
N GLU A 75 10.08 -4.40 -2.04
CA GLU A 75 10.34 -5.09 -3.31
C GLU A 75 9.07 -5.69 -3.91
N VAL A 76 9.07 -5.87 -5.24
CA VAL A 76 8.10 -6.69 -5.97
C VAL A 76 8.53 -8.15 -5.83
N ILE A 77 7.59 -9.03 -5.50
CA ILE A 77 7.82 -10.47 -5.34
C ILE A 77 6.99 -11.24 -6.37
N ASN A 78 7.52 -12.36 -6.87
CA ASN A 78 6.89 -13.22 -7.87
C ASN A 78 6.14 -14.39 -7.23
#